data_AF-A0A3S4V0Q4-F1
#
_entry.id   AF-A0A3S4V0Q4-F1
#
_cell.length_a   1.000
_cell.length_b   1.000
_cell.length_c   1.000
_cell.angle_alpha   90.00
_cell.angle_beta   90.00
_cell.angle_gamma   90.00
#
_symmetry.space_group_name_H-M   'P 1'
#
loop_
_entity.id
_entity.type
_entity.pdbx_description
1 polymer ?
#
loop_
_entity_poly.entity_id
_entity_poly.type
_entity_poly.pdbx_seq_one_letter_code
_entity_poly.pdbx_strand_id
1 'polypeptide(L)'
;MAQDRAVVADEGLRQPVADAFKRLHEMLVAVIDAAVSRGQLPPGVDPDRLASTMVAVVQGGYVLAMAQQDRAPYDAACQGALELLRAVTGETDPAPAEGRSASF
;
A
#
# COMPACT_ATOMS: atom_id res chain seq x y z
N MET A 1 13.97 -22.86 -2.69
CA MET A 1 14.22 -22.49 -1.28
C MET A 1 13.00 -22.92 -0.50
N ALA A 2 13.12 -24.01 0.26
CA ALA A 2 12.02 -24.50 1.08
C ALA A 2 11.70 -23.41 2.11
N GLN A 3 10.43 -22.99 2.18
CA GLN A 3 9.90 -22.40 3.40
C GLN A 3 10.23 -23.40 4.50
N ASP A 4 11.19 -23.08 5.36
CA ASP A 4 11.54 -23.96 6.44
C ASP A 4 10.34 -23.99 7.39
N ARG A 5 9.52 -25.02 7.21
CA ARG A 5 8.26 -25.23 7.92
C ARG A 5 8.49 -25.31 9.43
N ALA A 6 9.73 -25.57 9.86
CA ALA A 6 10.18 -25.51 11.25
C ALA A 6 10.22 -24.07 11.80
N VAL A 7 10.70 -23.09 11.03
CA VAL A 7 10.72 -21.66 11.43
C VAL A 7 9.30 -21.08 11.50
N VAL A 8 8.40 -21.54 10.62
CA VAL A 8 6.97 -21.15 10.63
C VAL A 8 6.19 -21.82 11.77
N ALA A 9 6.72 -22.85 12.42
CA ALA A 9 6.07 -23.54 13.55
C ALA A 9 6.60 -23.08 14.92
N ASP A 10 7.74 -22.37 14.95
CA ASP A 10 8.35 -21.86 16.17
C ASP A 10 7.74 -20.50 16.56
N GLU A 11 6.98 -20.49 17.66
CA GLU A 11 6.31 -19.29 18.15
C GLU A 11 7.30 -18.21 18.61
N GLY A 12 8.48 -18.60 19.12
CA GLY A 12 9.53 -17.67 19.52
C GLY A 12 10.17 -16.93 18.35
N LEU A 13 10.13 -17.52 17.14
CA LEU A 13 10.59 -16.89 15.90
C LEU A 13 9.49 -16.09 15.19
N ARG A 14 8.22 -16.47 15.39
CA ARG A 14 7.06 -15.78 14.81
C ARG A 14 6.69 -14.51 15.55
N GLN A 15 6.74 -14.53 16.89
CA GLN A 15 6.28 -13.42 17.72
C GLN A 15 6.94 -12.08 17.37
N PRO A 16 8.28 -11.99 17.18
CA PRO A 16 8.93 -10.73 16.83
C PRO A 16 8.46 -10.17 15.48
N VAL A 17 8.20 -11.04 14.51
CA VAL A 17 7.69 -10.67 13.18
C VAL A 17 6.25 -10.19 13.29
N ALA A 18 5.41 -10.89 14.04
CA ALA A 18 4.04 -10.48 14.30
C ALA A 18 3.98 -9.11 14.99
N ASP A 19 4.81 -8.89 16.02
CA ASP A 19 4.90 -7.61 16.72
C ASP A 19 5.38 -6.49 15.82
N ALA A 20 6.32 -6.76 14.91
CA ALA A 20 6.79 -5.78 13.93
C ALA A 20 5.67 -5.38 12.95
N PHE A 21 4.92 -6.34 12.40
CA PHE A 21 3.78 -6.04 11.53
C PHE A 21 2.65 -5.34 12.27
N LYS A 22 2.40 -5.69 13.53
CA LYS A 22 1.42 -4.99 14.38
C LYS A 22 1.80 -3.51 14.56
N ARG A 23 3.07 -3.23 14.90
CA ARG A 23 3.55 -1.84 15.02
C ARG A 23 3.47 -1.08 13.70
N LEU A 24 3.82 -1.73 12.59
CA LEU A 24 3.68 -1.13 11.25
C LEU A 24 2.22 -0.78 10.95
N HIS A 25 1.30 -1.70 11.24
CA HIS A 25 -0.14 -1.49 11.06
C HIS A 25 -0.64 -0.30 11.89
N GLU A 26 -0.30 -0.25 13.17
CA GLU A 26 -0.65 0.87 14.07
C GLU A 26 -0.14 2.22 13.54
N MET A 27 1.10 2.26 13.03
CA MET A 27 1.67 3.47 12.41
C MET A 27 0.91 3.89 11.16
N LEU A 28 0.52 2.93 10.30
CA LEU A 28 -0.25 3.22 9.09
C LEU A 28 -1.65 3.75 9.43
N VAL A 29 -2.33 3.12 10.40
CA VAL A 29 -3.64 3.59 10.89
C VAL A 29 -3.55 5.04 11.36
N ALA A 30 -2.53 5.38 12.16
CA ALA A 30 -2.35 6.74 12.65
C ALA A 30 -2.15 7.78 11.52
N VAL A 31 -1.40 7.42 10.48
CA VAL A 31 -1.18 8.30 9.32
C VAL A 31 -2.45 8.45 8.48
N ILE A 32 -3.18 7.36 8.26
CA ILE A 32 -4.42 7.36 7.48
C ILE A 32 -5.51 8.16 8.21
N ASP A 33 -5.67 7.96 9.51
CA ASP A 33 -6.61 8.71 10.34
C ASP A 33 -6.30 10.22 10.33
N ALA A 34 -5.01 10.59 10.39
CA ALA A 34 -4.58 11.97 10.25
C ALA A 34 -4.92 12.54 8.85
N ALA A 35 -4.78 11.75 7.79
CA ALA A 35 -5.13 12.16 6.43
C ALA A 35 -6.65 12.35 6.25
N VAL A 36 -7.48 11.45 6.80
CA VAL A 36 -8.95 11.58 6.83
C VAL A 36 -9.35 12.84 7.61
N SER A 37 -8.78 13.05 8.80
CA SER A 37 -9.05 14.21 9.65
C SER A 37 -8.69 15.55 8.98
N ARG A 38 -7.70 15.54 8.07
CA ARG A 38 -7.29 16.71 7.28
C ARG A 38 -8.08 16.88 5.97
N GLY A 39 -9.01 15.99 5.67
CA GLY A 39 -9.76 15.98 4.41
C GLY A 39 -8.93 15.60 3.19
N GLN A 40 -7.77 14.96 3.39
CA GLN A 40 -6.90 14.45 2.31
C GLN A 40 -7.36 13.09 1.79
N LEU A 41 -8.10 12.34 2.61
CA LEU A 41 -8.80 11.11 2.23
C LEU A 41 -10.31 11.29 2.45
N PRO A 42 -11.17 10.58 1.70
CA PRO A 42 -12.62 10.64 1.89
C PRO A 42 -13.04 10.28 3.33
N PRO A 43 -14.07 10.93 3.89
CA PRO A 43 -14.51 10.67 5.28
C PRO A 43 -15.11 9.28 5.50
N GLY A 44 -15.42 8.54 4.44
CA GLY A 44 -15.89 7.16 4.51
C GLY A 44 -14.78 6.10 4.55
N VAL A 45 -13.51 6.51 4.49
CA VAL A 45 -12.37 5.58 4.58
C VAL A 45 -12.22 5.10 6.02
N ASP A 46 -12.20 3.77 6.19
CA ASP A 46 -11.85 3.11 7.45
C ASP A 46 -10.32 2.95 7.53
N PRO A 47 -9.63 3.62 8.49
CA PRO A 47 -8.17 3.59 8.59
C PRO A 47 -7.58 2.20 8.80
N ASP A 48 -8.23 1.36 9.60
CA ASP A 48 -7.78 0.00 9.90
C ASP A 48 -7.88 -0.91 8.67
N ARG A 49 -8.99 -0.81 7.92
CA ARG A 49 -9.16 -1.58 6.69
C ARG A 49 -8.17 -1.15 5.61
N LEU A 50 -7.92 0.16 5.47
CA LEU A 50 -6.97 0.66 4.49
C LEU A 50 -5.53 0.27 4.84
N ALA A 51 -5.12 0.40 6.10
CA ALA A 51 -3.81 -0.05 6.57
C ALA A 51 -3.59 -1.54 6.29
N SER A 52 -4.56 -2.39 6.64
CA SER A 52 -4.51 -3.84 6.37
C SER A 52 -4.36 -4.13 4.88
N THR A 53 -5.10 -3.40 4.04
CA THR A 53 -5.04 -3.54 2.58
C THR A 53 -3.66 -3.18 2.04
N MET A 54 -3.09 -2.06 2.48
CA MET A 54 -1.76 -1.62 2.05
C MET A 54 -0.68 -2.64 2.40
N VAL A 55 -0.69 -3.17 3.64
CA VAL A 55 0.25 -4.21 4.05
C VAL A 55 0.08 -5.46 3.17
N ALA A 56 -1.15 -5.92 2.95
CA ALA A 56 -1.42 -7.10 2.12
C ALA A 56 -0.92 -6.93 0.68
N VAL A 57 -1.13 -5.77 0.06
CA VAL A 57 -0.66 -5.48 -1.31
C VAL A 57 0.86 -5.51 -1.39
N VAL A 58 1.56 -4.86 -0.46
CA VAL A 58 3.03 -4.82 -0.43
C VAL A 58 3.62 -6.21 -0.21
N GLN A 59 3.08 -6.97 0.76
CA GLN A 59 3.56 -8.33 1.04
C GLN A 59 3.24 -9.29 -0.10
N GLY A 60 2.06 -9.18 -0.72
CA GLY A 60 1.71 -9.94 -1.92
C GLY A 60 2.65 -9.64 -3.09
N GLY A 61 2.97 -8.37 -3.32
CA GLY A 61 3.96 -7.95 -4.32
C GLY A 61 5.35 -8.53 -4.06
N TYR A 62 5.79 -8.58 -2.80
CA TYR A 62 7.07 -9.21 -2.43
C TYR A 62 7.07 -10.72 -2.70
N VAL A 63 5.98 -11.42 -2.37
CA VAL A 63 5.83 -12.85 -2.67
C VAL A 63 5.89 -13.11 -4.19
N LEU A 64 5.22 -12.29 -4.99
CA LEU A 64 5.26 -12.38 -6.46
C LEU A 64 6.66 -12.11 -7.01
N ALA A 65 7.37 -11.13 -6.45
CA ALA A 65 8.73 -10.80 -6.84
C ALA A 65 9.70 -11.95 -6.54
N MET A 66 9.57 -12.58 -5.37
CA MET A 66 10.35 -13.75 -4.99
C MET A 66 10.07 -14.96 -5.90
N ALA A 67 8.81 -15.19 -6.27
CA ALA A 67 8.42 -16.28 -7.16
C ALA A 67 8.96 -16.11 -8.59
N GLN A 68 9.06 -14.87 -9.06
CA GLN A 68 9.54 -14.54 -10.41
C GLN A 68 11.05 -14.26 -10.47
N GLN A 69 11.71 -14.18 -9.31
CA GLN A 69 13.10 -13.71 -9.19
C GLN A 69 13.32 -12.35 -9.86
N ASP A 70 12.30 -11.50 -9.79
CA ASP A 70 12.25 -10.18 -10.42
C ASP A 70 11.61 -9.20 -9.44
N ARG A 71 12.16 -7.99 -9.31
CA ARG A 71 11.61 -6.95 -8.44
C ARG A 71 10.37 -6.28 -9.03
N ALA A 72 10.18 -6.31 -10.35
CA ALA A 72 9.12 -5.58 -11.02
C ALA A 72 7.70 -5.77 -10.43
N PRO A 73 7.27 -6.98 -10.00
CA PRO A 73 5.95 -7.17 -9.38
C PRO A 73 5.75 -6.41 -8.07
N TYR A 74 6.81 -6.28 -7.25
CA TYR A 74 6.76 -5.52 -6.00
C TYR A 74 6.61 -4.03 -6.27
N ASP A 75 7.40 -3.50 -7.21
CA ASP A 75 7.35 -2.08 -7.57
C ASP A 75 5.98 -1.75 -8.20
N ALA A 76 5.44 -2.63 -9.05
CA ALA A 76 4.11 -2.50 -9.62
C ALA A 76 2.99 -2.52 -8.56
N ALA A 77 3.09 -3.40 -7.55
CA ALA A 77 2.13 -3.45 -6.45
C ALA A 77 2.13 -2.16 -5.62
N CYS A 78 3.31 -1.62 -5.31
CA CYS A 78 3.45 -0.34 -4.60
C CYS A 78 2.85 0.81 -5.42
N GLN A 79 3.18 0.87 -6.71
CA GLN A 79 2.70 1.92 -7.60
C GLN A 79 1.18 1.87 -7.78
N GLY A 80 0.61 0.69 -8.02
CA GLY A 80 -0.83 0.51 -8.15
C GLY A 80 -1.61 0.89 -6.89
N ALA A 81 -1.07 0.60 -5.70
CA ALA A 81 -1.68 1.05 -4.44
C ALA A 81 -1.74 2.58 -4.33
N LEU A 82 -0.67 3.28 -4.74
CA LEU A 82 -0.64 4.74 -4.77
C LEU A 82 -1.60 5.32 -5.80
N GLU A 83 -1.72 4.72 -6.98
CA GLU A 83 -2.65 5.13 -8.02
C GLU A 83 -4.10 4.98 -7.57
N LEU A 84 -4.45 3.89 -6.89
CA LEU A 84 -5.77 3.69 -6.29
C LEU A 84 -6.08 4.76 -5.24
N LEU A 85 -5.12 5.11 -4.39
CA LEU A 85 -5.28 6.19 -3.41
C LEU A 85 -5.55 7.53 -4.10
N ARG A 86 -4.76 7.91 -5.11
CA ARG A 86 -4.98 9.14 -5.88
C ARG A 86 -6.34 9.19 -6.57
N ALA A 87 -6.78 8.05 -7.11
CA ALA A 87 -8.08 7.95 -7.76
C ALA A 87 -9.23 8.24 -6.78
N VAL A 88 -9.13 7.82 -5.52
CA VAL A 88 -10.17 8.06 -4.51
C VAL A 88 -10.07 9.43 -3.84
N THR A 89 -8.92 10.10 -3.87
CA THR A 89 -8.78 11.48 -3.36
C THR A 89 -9.28 12.54 -4.34
N GLY A 90 -9.62 12.16 -5.58
CA GLY A 90 -10.03 13.11 -6.62
C GLY A 90 -8.87 13.91 -7.21
N GLU A 91 -7.61 13.58 -6.86
CA GLU A 91 -6.42 14.02 -7.60
C GLU A 91 -6.33 13.22 -8.91
N THR A 92 -7.30 13.42 -9.80
CA THR A 92 -7.10 13.08 -11.20
C THR A 92 -6.24 14.20 -11.78
N ASP A 93 -5.02 13.87 -12.19
CA ASP A 93 -4.11 14.78 -12.90
C ASP A 93 -4.91 15.59 -13.93
N PRO A 94 -4.90 16.93 -13.92
CA PRO A 94 -5.65 17.71 -14.89
C PRO A 94 -5.25 17.27 -16.31
N ALA A 95 -6.24 16.85 -17.09
CA ALA A 95 -6.07 16.48 -18.49
C ALA A 95 -5.17 17.51 -19.20
N PRO A 96 -4.24 17.08 -20.06
CA PRO A 96 -3.36 18.00 -20.76
C PRO A 96 -4.21 19.03 -21.50
N ALA A 97 -3.95 20.31 -21.23
CA ALA A 97 -4.68 21.42 -21.83
C ALA A 97 -4.56 21.35 -23.35
N GLU A 98 -5.57 20.75 -24.01
CA GLU A 98 -5.71 20.81 -25.45
C GLU A 98 -5.78 22.27 -25.88
N GLY A 99 -4.97 22.59 -26.89
CA GLY A 99 -4.56 23.94 -27.21
C GLY A 99 -5.74 24.86 -27.49
N ARG A 100 -5.87 25.90 -26.66
CA ARG A 100 -6.43 27.17 -27.11
C ARG A 100 -5.47 27.73 -28.17
N SER A 101 -5.69 27.34 -29.42
CA SER A 101 -5.13 28.02 -30.58
C SER A 101 -5.66 29.45 -30.56
N ALA A 102 -4.78 30.38 -30.21
CA ALA A 102 -5.02 31.80 -30.39
C ALA A 102 -5.23 32.08 -31.88
N SER A 103 -6.41 32.60 -32.20
CA SER A 103 -6.62 33.31 -33.47
C SER A 103 -6.10 34.72 -33.27
N PHE A 104 -5.07 35.10 -34.05
CA PHE A 104 -4.72 36.48 -34.38
C PHE A 104 -4.63 36.59 -35.89
#